data_AF-A0A5D2PAJ2-F1
#
_entry.id   AF-A0A5D2PAJ2-F1
#
_cell.length_a   1.000
_cell.length_b   1.000
_cell.length_c   1.000
_cell.angle_alpha   90.00
_cell.angle_beta   90.00
_cell.angle_gamma   90.00
#
_symmetry.space_group_name_H-M   'P 1'
#
loop_
_entity.id
_entity.type
_entity.pdbx_description
1 polymer ?
#
loop_
_entity_poly.entity_id
_entity_poly.type
_entity_poly.pdbx_seq_one_letter_code
_entity_poly.pdbx_strand_id
1 'polypeptide(L)'
;MLLDPYNQTDHPECKSRPDSGLSAITELDPGYITGPLSSVWKEWVKWCIEFGIEANGIIAAPYDWRLSPSMLEERDLYFYKLKQTFETALKLRGGPSIVFAHSLGNNVFRYFLEWLKLEIAPKQYIQWLDDHIYAFFAVGAPLLGSTETVKGMLSGNTFGLPVSEGTARLMFNSFGSSLWMMPFSKYCRADAMYLKHFSGGIRKGPNTYQCEQKEFQSNYSGFSTNIINIEIPSTRGIDAYPSVSEFSQTNYSSMEYGLPTQLSFSAREISDGAFFKAIEDYDSDSKRTLHQLKKSYHDDPVLNPLTPWDRPPIKNVFCIYGVDSRTEVGYYFAPSGKPYPDNWIITDVIYEIEGSLVSRSGNQVEGNPGPASGDETVPYHSLSWCKTWLGPRVNITRAPQSEHDGSDVQVELNVEHHDEDVVPNMTRSPRVKYITYYEDSESIPGKRTAVWELDKGTSLDHQL
;
A
#
# COMPACT_ATOMS: atom_id res chain seq x y z
N MET A 1 3.04 22.41 1.96
CA MET A 1 2.57 21.01 2.07
C MET A 1 3.47 20.13 2.93
N LEU A 2 4.76 20.46 3.09
CA LEU A 2 5.65 19.74 4.01
C LEU A 2 5.11 19.74 5.44
N LEU A 3 5.29 18.61 6.12
CA LEU A 3 5.09 18.49 7.57
C LEU A 3 6.42 18.58 8.29
N ASP A 4 6.38 18.99 9.56
CA ASP A 4 7.54 18.85 10.43
C ASP A 4 7.92 17.35 10.53
N PRO A 5 9.19 17.02 10.29
CA PRO A 5 9.64 15.65 10.14
C PRO A 5 9.57 14.79 11.41
N TYR A 6 9.35 15.36 12.60
CA TYR A 6 9.36 14.64 13.88
C TYR A 6 8.01 14.63 14.58
N ASN A 7 7.28 15.75 14.50
CA ASN A 7 5.99 15.92 15.16
C ASN A 7 4.80 16.02 14.18
N GLN A 8 5.06 15.98 12.86
CA GLN A 8 4.03 16.00 11.81
C GLN A 8 3.05 17.19 11.90
N THR A 9 3.50 18.30 12.45
CA THR A 9 2.75 19.56 12.45
C THR A 9 2.89 20.29 11.12
N ASP A 10 1.88 21.09 10.78
CA ASP A 10 2.00 21.99 9.64
C ASP A 10 2.99 23.13 9.93
N HIS A 11 3.42 23.84 8.88
CA HIS A 11 4.20 25.06 9.02
C HIS A 11 3.44 26.09 9.90
N PRO A 12 4.12 26.83 10.80
CA PRO A 12 3.46 27.75 11.73
C PRO A 12 2.54 28.79 11.06
N GLU A 13 2.89 29.21 9.85
CA GLU A 13 2.16 30.23 9.08
C GLU A 13 1.06 29.66 8.17
N CYS A 14 1.00 28.34 7.96
CA CYS A 14 0.07 27.73 7.01
C CYS A 14 -0.46 26.40 7.55
N LYS A 15 -1.75 26.36 7.89
CA LYS A 15 -2.43 25.13 8.29
C LYS A 15 -3.14 24.50 7.11
N SER A 16 -3.08 23.18 6.98
CA SER A 16 -3.75 22.43 5.93
C SER A 16 -4.71 21.41 6.53
N ARG A 17 -5.94 21.35 6.04
CA ARG A 17 -6.98 20.42 6.53
C ARG A 17 -7.68 19.76 5.34
N PRO A 18 -8.13 18.51 5.49
CA PRO A 18 -8.94 17.88 4.46
C PRO A 18 -10.25 18.67 4.29
N ASP A 19 -10.70 18.78 3.04
CA ASP A 19 -12.03 19.30 2.73
C ASP A 19 -13.12 18.29 3.18
N SER A 20 -14.40 18.61 3.00
CA SER A 20 -15.53 17.78 3.43
C SER A 20 -16.57 17.58 2.32
N GLY A 21 -17.41 16.55 2.48
CA GLY A 21 -18.46 16.24 1.50
C GLY A 21 -17.95 15.55 0.24
N LEU A 22 -18.86 15.33 -0.73
CA LEU A 22 -18.55 14.55 -1.94
C LEU A 22 -17.51 15.24 -2.85
N SER A 23 -17.48 16.57 -2.88
CA SER A 23 -16.49 17.32 -3.67
C SER A 23 -15.05 16.97 -3.30
N ALA A 24 -14.80 16.66 -2.02
CA ALA A 24 -13.48 16.32 -1.50
C ALA A 24 -12.92 14.99 -2.01
N ILE A 25 -13.75 14.15 -2.65
CA ILE A 25 -13.34 12.83 -3.16
C ILE A 25 -13.56 12.66 -4.67
N THR A 26 -14.31 13.56 -5.32
CA THR A 26 -14.65 13.41 -6.74
C THR A 26 -13.50 13.74 -7.68
N GLU A 27 -12.90 14.93 -7.55
CA GLU A 27 -11.84 15.46 -8.43
C GLU A 27 -10.76 16.10 -7.55
N LEU A 28 -9.47 15.85 -7.83
CA LEU A 28 -8.36 16.42 -7.04
C LEU A 28 -8.09 17.89 -7.37
N ASP A 29 -8.32 18.29 -8.62
CA ASP A 29 -8.23 19.68 -9.07
C ASP A 29 -9.46 20.04 -9.90
N PRO A 30 -10.54 20.52 -9.27
CA PRO A 30 -11.78 20.83 -9.96
C PRO A 30 -11.59 21.91 -11.03
N GLY A 31 -12.12 21.68 -12.23
CA GLY A 31 -12.02 22.66 -13.31
C GLY A 31 -12.46 22.09 -14.65
N TYR A 32 -12.71 22.98 -15.62
CA TYR A 32 -13.15 22.56 -16.96
C TYR A 32 -12.12 21.66 -17.67
N ILE A 33 -10.83 21.90 -17.43
CA ILE A 33 -9.72 21.15 -18.05
C ILE A 33 -9.13 20.14 -17.07
N THR A 34 -8.92 20.55 -15.81
CA THR A 34 -8.23 19.75 -14.78
C THR A 34 -9.13 18.73 -14.09
N GLY A 35 -10.44 18.97 -14.02
CA GLY A 35 -11.40 18.08 -13.37
C GLY A 35 -11.46 16.69 -14.00
N PRO A 36 -11.70 16.56 -15.32
CA PRO A 36 -11.71 15.25 -15.98
C PRO A 36 -10.39 14.47 -15.86
N LEU A 37 -9.25 15.18 -15.80
CA LEU A 37 -7.91 14.58 -15.68
C LEU A 37 -7.54 14.20 -14.25
N SER A 38 -8.32 14.63 -13.25
CA SER A 38 -8.05 14.42 -11.83
C SER A 38 -9.19 13.70 -11.10
N SER A 39 -10.07 13.04 -11.86
CA SER A 39 -11.20 12.28 -11.32
C SER A 39 -10.72 11.06 -10.54
N VAL A 40 -11.22 10.91 -9.32
CA VAL A 40 -10.99 9.73 -8.47
C VAL A 40 -12.30 8.97 -8.27
N TRP A 41 -13.26 9.55 -7.54
CA TRP A 41 -14.55 8.92 -7.26
C TRP A 41 -15.72 9.48 -8.07
N LYS A 42 -15.49 10.45 -8.97
CA LYS A 42 -16.56 11.13 -9.72
C LYS A 42 -17.49 10.17 -10.44
N GLU A 43 -16.93 9.27 -11.26
CA GLU A 43 -17.74 8.32 -12.02
C GLU A 43 -18.47 7.36 -11.08
N TRP A 44 -17.79 6.82 -10.07
CA TRP A 44 -18.43 5.93 -9.10
C TRP A 44 -19.62 6.60 -8.38
N VAL A 45 -19.47 7.84 -7.91
CA VAL A 45 -20.55 8.62 -7.29
C VAL A 45 -21.71 8.83 -8.27
N LYS A 46 -21.40 9.16 -9.52
CA LYS A 46 -22.41 9.33 -10.59
C LYS A 46 -23.18 8.03 -10.83
N TRP A 47 -22.49 6.90 -10.98
CA TRP A 47 -23.11 5.58 -11.13
C TRP A 47 -24.01 5.25 -9.94
N CYS A 48 -23.57 5.49 -8.69
CA CYS A 48 -24.40 5.28 -7.51
C CYS A 48 -25.72 6.07 -7.59
N ILE A 49 -25.65 7.35 -7.98
CA ILE A 49 -26.84 8.21 -8.10
C ILE A 49 -27.75 7.73 -9.25
N GLU A 50 -27.19 7.34 -10.39
CA GLU A 50 -27.94 6.81 -11.54
C GLU A 50 -28.65 5.49 -11.19
N PHE A 51 -28.06 4.66 -10.33
CA PHE A 51 -28.70 3.46 -9.78
C PHE A 51 -29.70 3.74 -8.65
N GLY A 52 -29.96 5.00 -8.32
CA GLY A 52 -30.97 5.41 -7.35
C GLY A 52 -30.48 5.55 -5.91
N ILE A 53 -29.17 5.55 -5.66
CA ILE A 53 -28.63 5.91 -4.35
C ILE A 53 -28.77 7.42 -4.16
N GLU A 54 -29.48 7.84 -3.11
CA GLU A 54 -29.59 9.24 -2.77
C GLU A 54 -28.22 9.85 -2.46
N ALA A 55 -27.92 11.06 -2.95
CA ALA A 55 -26.61 11.70 -2.77
C ALA A 55 -26.23 11.88 -1.29
N ASN A 56 -27.19 12.18 -0.42
CA ASN A 56 -27.00 12.26 1.03
C ASN A 56 -26.86 10.89 1.73
N GLY A 57 -26.99 9.79 0.97
CA GLY A 57 -26.71 8.42 1.39
C GLY A 57 -25.25 8.04 1.18
N ILE A 58 -24.53 8.81 0.37
CA ILE A 58 -23.10 8.65 0.13
C ILE A 58 -22.36 9.60 1.08
N ILE A 59 -21.56 9.02 1.98
CA ILE A 59 -20.80 9.79 2.97
C ILE A 59 -19.32 9.70 2.61
N ALA A 60 -18.74 10.84 2.25
CA ALA A 60 -17.29 10.95 2.08
C ALA A 60 -16.60 11.05 3.44
N ALA A 61 -15.52 10.30 3.63
CA ALA A 61 -14.64 10.34 4.81
C ALA A 61 -13.21 10.75 4.41
N PRO A 62 -12.99 11.99 3.95
CA PRO A 62 -11.65 12.48 3.62
C PRO A 62 -10.80 12.65 4.90
N TYR A 63 -9.49 12.51 4.75
CA TYR A 63 -8.51 12.63 5.83
C TYR A 63 -7.22 13.28 5.32
N ASP A 64 -6.37 13.75 6.24
CA ASP A 64 -5.04 14.22 5.88
C ASP A 64 -4.11 13.04 5.60
N TRP A 65 -4.05 12.64 4.32
CA TRP A 65 -3.27 11.51 3.83
C TRP A 65 -1.75 11.68 3.98
N ARG A 66 -1.25 12.83 4.47
CA ARG A 66 0.16 13.04 4.79
C ARG A 66 0.55 12.47 6.16
N LEU A 67 -0.41 12.27 7.05
CA LEU A 67 -0.17 11.88 8.44
C LEU A 67 0.07 10.39 8.62
N SER A 68 0.86 10.04 9.63
CA SER A 68 0.92 8.67 10.15
C SER A 68 -0.40 8.27 10.84
N PRO A 69 -0.61 6.97 11.07
CA PRO A 69 -1.89 6.47 11.60
C PRO A 69 -2.29 7.11 12.93
N SER A 70 -1.38 7.14 13.91
CA SER A 70 -1.61 7.74 15.23
C SER A 70 -1.94 9.23 15.15
N MET A 71 -1.27 9.97 14.28
CA MET A 71 -1.47 11.40 14.11
C MET A 71 -2.83 11.75 13.50
N LEU A 72 -3.45 10.84 12.73
CA LEU A 72 -4.83 11.03 12.27
C LEU A 72 -5.81 11.13 13.46
N GLU A 73 -5.56 10.39 14.54
CA GLU A 73 -6.36 10.53 15.76
C GLU A 73 -5.88 11.66 16.65
N GLU A 74 -4.60 11.67 17.04
CA GLU A 74 -4.07 12.62 18.03
C GLU A 74 -4.23 14.08 17.59
N ARG A 75 -4.02 14.37 16.29
CA ARG A 75 -4.08 15.73 15.75
C ARG A 75 -5.48 16.10 15.26
N ASP A 76 -6.14 15.17 14.57
CA ASP A 76 -7.33 15.48 13.77
C ASP A 76 -8.62 14.82 14.30
N LEU A 77 -8.53 13.94 15.31
CA LEU A 77 -9.64 13.13 15.83
C LEU A 77 -10.39 12.37 14.73
N TYR A 78 -9.66 11.92 13.71
CA TYR A 78 -10.25 11.35 12.51
C TYR A 78 -11.03 10.07 12.80
N PHE A 79 -10.47 9.13 13.58
CA PHE A 79 -11.13 7.87 13.87
C PHE A 79 -12.33 8.05 14.82
N TYR A 80 -12.23 8.96 15.78
CA TYR A 80 -13.38 9.36 16.59
C TYR A 80 -14.53 9.92 15.74
N LYS A 81 -14.23 10.84 14.82
CA LYS A 81 -15.23 11.39 13.89
C LYS A 81 -15.80 10.31 12.95
N LEU A 82 -14.96 9.38 12.49
CA LEU A 82 -15.40 8.27 11.64
C LEU A 82 -16.35 7.33 12.39
N LYS A 83 -16.06 6.98 13.65
CA LYS A 83 -16.98 6.24 14.53
C LYS A 83 -18.32 6.95 14.67
N GLN A 84 -18.31 8.26 14.97
CA GLN A 84 -19.52 9.07 15.09
C GLN A 84 -20.30 9.14 13.77
N THR A 85 -19.60 9.11 12.63
CA THR A 85 -20.22 9.08 11.31
C THR A 85 -21.00 7.79 11.10
N PHE A 86 -20.44 6.63 11.45
CA PHE A 86 -21.17 5.35 11.41
C PHE A 86 -22.40 5.35 12.33
N GLU A 87 -22.25 5.80 13.58
CA GLU A 87 -23.35 5.87 14.55
C GLU A 87 -24.47 6.81 14.10
N THR A 88 -24.11 7.93 13.46
CA THR A 88 -25.06 8.89 12.91
C THR A 88 -25.75 8.34 11.67
N ALA A 89 -25.02 7.72 10.76
CA ALA A 89 -25.58 7.09 9.55
C ALA A 89 -26.61 6.02 9.92
N LEU A 90 -26.30 5.17 10.91
CA LEU A 90 -27.23 4.16 11.41
C LEU A 90 -28.51 4.79 11.97
N LYS A 91 -28.42 5.85 12.77
CA LYS A 91 -29.60 6.54 13.33
C LYS A 91 -30.45 7.23 12.26
N LEU A 92 -29.83 7.80 11.23
CA LEU A 92 -30.52 8.51 10.15
C LEU A 92 -31.21 7.55 9.18
N ARG A 93 -30.59 6.41 8.88
CA ARG A 93 -31.02 5.48 7.82
C ARG A 93 -31.67 4.20 8.34
N GLY A 94 -31.46 3.86 9.61
CA GLY A 94 -31.98 2.65 10.23
C GLY A 94 -31.26 1.36 9.83
N GLY A 95 -30.10 1.46 9.15
CA GLY A 95 -29.34 0.30 8.70
C GLY A 95 -27.81 0.51 8.70
N PRO A 96 -27.05 -0.60 8.69
CA PRO A 96 -25.59 -0.57 8.63
C PRO A 96 -25.07 0.00 7.31
N SER A 97 -23.85 0.54 7.33
CA SER A 97 -23.20 1.18 6.19
C SER A 97 -22.41 0.18 5.33
N ILE A 98 -22.24 0.50 4.05
CA ILE A 98 -21.30 -0.17 3.14
C ILE A 98 -20.06 0.70 3.03
N VAL A 99 -18.89 0.12 3.26
CA VAL A 99 -17.62 0.85 3.26
C VAL A 99 -16.84 0.54 1.99
N PHE A 100 -16.41 1.58 1.28
CA PHE A 100 -15.45 1.48 0.18
C PHE A 100 -14.16 2.16 0.61
N ALA A 101 -13.04 1.46 0.47
CA ALA A 101 -11.72 2.02 0.70
C ALA A 101 -10.83 1.74 -0.51
N HIS A 102 -10.12 2.75 -0.97
CA HIS A 102 -9.23 2.65 -2.13
C HIS A 102 -7.78 2.86 -1.72
N SER A 103 -6.87 2.03 -2.24
CA SER A 103 -5.43 2.16 -2.03
C SER A 103 -5.06 2.30 -0.54
N LEU A 104 -4.32 3.36 -0.14
CA LEU A 104 -3.98 3.67 1.26
C LEU A 104 -5.19 3.71 2.20
N GLY A 105 -6.39 4.06 1.71
CA GLY A 105 -7.61 4.08 2.51
C GLY A 105 -7.93 2.73 3.16
N ASN A 106 -7.49 1.62 2.55
CA ASN A 106 -7.63 0.28 3.13
C ASN A 106 -6.83 0.13 4.43
N ASN A 107 -5.60 0.65 4.44
CA ASN A 107 -4.73 0.66 5.61
C ASN A 107 -5.27 1.60 6.70
N VAL A 108 -5.85 2.75 6.32
CA VAL A 108 -6.56 3.64 7.25
C VAL A 108 -7.76 2.94 7.89
N PHE A 109 -8.56 2.23 7.09
CA PHE A 109 -9.71 1.48 7.60
C PHE A 109 -9.28 0.29 8.49
N ARG A 110 -8.20 -0.42 8.14
CA ARG A 110 -7.59 -1.43 9.00
C ARG A 110 -7.22 -0.85 10.36
N TYR A 111 -6.54 0.30 10.38
CA TYR A 111 -6.16 0.94 11.63
C TYR A 111 -7.37 1.41 12.43
N PHE A 112 -8.41 1.93 11.78
CA PHE A 112 -9.69 2.26 12.42
C PHE A 112 -10.31 1.05 13.14
N LEU A 113 -10.31 -0.13 12.52
CA LEU A 113 -10.84 -1.35 13.16
C LEU A 113 -10.02 -1.75 14.40
N GLU A 114 -8.69 -1.64 14.36
CA GLU A 114 -7.84 -1.92 15.52
C GLU A 114 -7.98 -0.87 16.62
N TRP A 115 -8.05 0.41 16.25
CA TRP A 115 -8.31 1.51 17.17
C TRP A 115 -9.68 1.37 17.86
N LEU A 116 -10.72 0.97 17.11
CA LEU A 116 -12.06 0.72 17.67
C LEU A 116 -12.06 -0.33 18.77
N LYS A 117 -11.16 -1.32 18.75
CA LYS A 117 -11.05 -2.30 19.84
C LYS A 117 -10.65 -1.64 21.16
N LEU A 118 -9.88 -0.55 21.12
CA LEU A 118 -9.50 0.21 22.31
C LEU A 118 -10.67 1.05 22.84
N GLU A 119 -11.52 1.54 21.93
CA GLU A 119 -12.63 2.44 22.25
C GLU A 119 -13.94 1.74 22.63
N ILE A 120 -14.13 0.51 22.17
CA ILE A 120 -15.34 -0.28 22.39
C ILE A 120 -15.02 -1.44 23.31
N ALA A 121 -15.86 -1.64 24.32
CA ALA A 121 -15.70 -2.76 25.24
C ALA A 121 -15.55 -4.08 24.47
N PRO A 122 -14.62 -4.98 24.84
CA PRO A 122 -14.30 -6.20 24.07
C PRO A 122 -15.52 -7.05 23.70
N LYS A 123 -16.52 -7.12 24.61
CA LYS A 123 -17.76 -7.88 24.42
C LYS A 123 -18.75 -7.23 23.44
N GLN A 124 -18.61 -5.93 23.18
CA GLN A 124 -19.48 -5.14 22.31
C GLN A 124 -18.85 -4.85 20.95
N TYR A 125 -17.53 -5.05 20.78
CA TYR A 125 -16.83 -4.72 19.54
C TYR A 125 -17.45 -5.39 18.30
N ILE A 126 -17.64 -6.71 18.34
CA ILE A 126 -18.26 -7.44 17.22
C ILE A 126 -19.71 -7.02 17.00
N GLN A 127 -20.47 -6.79 18.07
CA GLN A 127 -21.84 -6.29 17.97
C GLN A 127 -21.89 -4.92 17.31
N TRP A 128 -20.98 -4.01 17.67
CA TRP A 128 -20.89 -2.69 17.05
C TRP A 128 -20.57 -2.81 15.56
N LEU A 129 -19.62 -3.65 15.16
CA LEU A 129 -19.33 -3.89 13.74
C LEU A 129 -20.57 -4.41 13.00
N ASP A 130 -21.26 -5.40 13.57
CA ASP A 130 -22.46 -6.00 12.99
C ASP A 130 -23.62 -5.02 12.83
N ASP A 131 -23.77 -4.07 13.77
CA ASP A 131 -24.83 -3.06 13.75
C ASP A 131 -24.52 -1.90 12.79
N HIS A 132 -23.24 -1.60 12.56
CA HIS A 132 -22.82 -0.38 11.85
C HIS A 132 -22.22 -0.63 10.46
N ILE A 133 -21.69 -1.82 10.18
CA ILE A 133 -20.98 -2.12 8.93
C ILE A 133 -21.54 -3.42 8.31
N TYR A 134 -22.20 -3.27 7.18
CA TYR A 134 -22.78 -4.38 6.44
C TYR A 134 -21.73 -5.11 5.60
N ALA A 135 -20.94 -4.33 4.87
CA ALA A 135 -19.94 -4.82 3.94
C ALA A 135 -18.74 -3.89 3.85
N PHE A 136 -17.57 -4.47 3.60
CA PHE A 136 -16.33 -3.74 3.33
C PHE A 136 -15.80 -4.14 1.96
N PHE A 137 -15.59 -3.14 1.10
CA PHE A 137 -15.02 -3.24 -0.24
C PHE A 137 -13.61 -2.65 -0.22
N ALA A 138 -12.62 -3.53 -0.27
CA ALA A 138 -11.21 -3.20 -0.38
C ALA A 138 -10.81 -3.09 -1.85
N VAL A 139 -10.67 -1.87 -2.36
CA VAL A 139 -10.35 -1.60 -3.77
C VAL A 139 -8.86 -1.26 -3.91
N GLY A 140 -8.13 -2.00 -4.75
CA GLY A 140 -6.70 -1.79 -5.01
C GLY A 140 -5.86 -1.77 -3.73
N ALA A 141 -6.11 -2.71 -2.80
CA ALA A 141 -5.54 -2.67 -1.46
C ALA A 141 -4.07 -3.15 -1.46
N PRO A 142 -3.09 -2.32 -1.06
CA PRO A 142 -1.68 -2.70 -0.96
C PRO A 142 -1.43 -3.47 0.34
N LEU A 143 -1.96 -4.68 0.45
CA LEU A 143 -2.03 -5.46 1.69
C LEU A 143 -0.66 -5.93 2.20
N LEU A 144 0.35 -6.00 1.33
CA LEU A 144 1.76 -6.25 1.68
C LEU A 144 2.68 -5.06 1.33
N GLY A 145 2.10 -3.88 1.11
CA GLY A 145 2.79 -2.67 0.68
C GLY A 145 2.92 -2.53 -0.85
N SER A 146 3.57 -1.44 -1.29
CA SER A 146 3.89 -1.18 -2.69
C SER A 146 5.37 -0.83 -2.84
N THR A 147 6.00 -1.41 -3.85
CA THR A 147 7.39 -1.14 -4.25
C THR A 147 7.58 0.32 -4.69
N GLU A 148 6.54 0.98 -5.22
CA GLU A 148 6.61 2.39 -5.65
C GLU A 148 6.92 3.35 -4.50
N THR A 149 6.59 2.98 -3.25
CA THR A 149 6.96 3.78 -2.07
C THR A 149 8.47 3.92 -1.88
N VAL A 150 9.24 2.90 -2.29
CA VAL A 150 10.70 2.93 -2.28
C VAL A 150 11.25 3.93 -3.30
N LYS A 151 10.69 3.95 -4.52
CA LYS A 151 11.01 4.93 -5.55
C LYS A 151 10.70 6.36 -5.07
N GLY A 152 9.50 6.57 -4.54
CA GLY A 152 9.10 7.86 -3.98
C GLY A 152 10.04 8.36 -2.89
N MET A 153 10.57 7.45 -2.07
CA MET A 153 11.45 7.78 -0.95
C MET A 153 12.92 8.03 -1.33
N LEU A 154 13.44 7.36 -2.36
CA LEU A 154 14.85 7.43 -2.75
C LEU A 154 15.13 8.36 -3.92
N SER A 155 14.25 8.42 -4.92
CA SER A 155 14.42 9.32 -6.07
C SER A 155 13.34 10.41 -6.13
N GLY A 156 12.18 10.18 -5.50
CA GLY A 156 11.00 11.01 -5.71
C GLY A 156 10.16 10.50 -6.87
N ASN A 157 8.85 10.72 -6.78
CA ASN A 157 7.89 10.41 -7.83
C ASN A 157 6.99 11.62 -8.05
N THR A 158 6.98 12.15 -9.28
CA THR A 158 6.25 13.39 -9.59
C THR A 158 4.79 13.13 -9.93
N PHE A 159 4.40 11.89 -10.25
CA PHE A 159 3.07 11.56 -10.77
C PHE A 159 2.63 12.48 -11.92
N GLY A 160 3.58 12.92 -12.76
CA GLY A 160 3.32 13.82 -13.88
C GLY A 160 3.15 15.30 -13.51
N LEU A 161 3.25 15.67 -12.22
CA LEU A 161 3.19 17.05 -11.78
C LEU A 161 4.45 17.84 -12.19
N PRO A 162 4.34 19.16 -12.44
CA PRO A 162 5.46 20.01 -12.84
C PRO A 162 6.37 20.39 -11.66
N VAL A 163 6.89 19.38 -10.95
CA VAL A 163 7.83 19.50 -9.83
C VAL A 163 9.07 18.65 -10.10
N SER A 164 10.23 19.03 -9.55
CA SER A 164 11.42 18.19 -9.67
C SER A 164 11.30 16.93 -8.82
N GLU A 165 11.97 15.85 -9.24
CA GLU A 165 12.05 14.60 -8.48
C GLU A 165 12.57 14.82 -7.06
N GLY A 166 13.64 15.60 -6.88
CA GLY A 166 14.14 15.99 -5.55
C GLY A 166 13.11 16.74 -4.69
N THR A 167 12.28 17.62 -5.28
CA THR A 167 11.20 18.29 -4.55
C THR A 167 10.10 17.31 -4.16
N ALA A 168 9.71 16.42 -5.08
CA ALA A 168 8.74 15.37 -4.80
C ALA A 168 9.23 14.43 -3.69
N ARG A 169 10.52 14.09 -3.70
CA ARG A 169 11.18 13.29 -2.65
C ARG A 169 11.13 14.00 -1.30
N LEU A 170 11.48 15.29 -1.22
CA LEU A 170 11.38 16.07 0.01
C LEU A 170 9.95 16.07 0.57
N MET A 171 8.96 16.22 -0.31
CA MET A 171 7.55 16.14 0.07
C MET A 171 7.16 14.77 0.60
N PHE A 172 7.42 13.73 -0.19
CA PHE A 172 7.09 12.36 0.16
C PHE A 172 7.72 11.95 1.49
N ASN A 173 9.01 12.26 1.66
CA ASN A 173 9.75 11.95 2.88
C ASN A 173 9.21 12.72 4.08
N SER A 174 8.72 13.95 3.92
CA SER A 174 8.10 14.70 5.02
C SER A 174 6.77 14.09 5.52
N PHE A 175 6.11 13.26 4.72
CA PHE A 175 4.81 12.67 5.09
C PHE A 175 5.01 11.47 6.01
N GLY A 176 4.32 11.48 7.15
CA GLY A 176 4.31 10.35 8.06
C GLY A 176 3.76 9.09 7.41
N SER A 177 2.77 9.22 6.51
CA SER A 177 2.15 8.12 5.77
C SER A 177 3.04 7.41 4.75
N SER A 178 4.17 8.00 4.36
CA SER A 178 5.08 7.44 3.35
C SER A 178 5.56 6.02 3.68
N LEU A 179 5.70 5.73 4.98
CA LEU A 179 6.14 4.43 5.48
C LEU A 179 5.00 3.42 5.63
N TRP A 180 3.73 3.86 5.57
CA TRP A 180 2.56 3.00 5.80
C TRP A 180 2.40 1.91 4.73
N MET A 181 2.86 2.20 3.52
CA MET A 181 2.79 1.29 2.38
C MET A 181 4.15 0.70 2.01
N MET A 182 5.14 0.75 2.91
CA MET A 182 6.42 0.08 2.67
C MET A 182 6.19 -1.41 2.43
N PRO A 183 6.90 -2.02 1.48
CA PRO A 183 6.86 -3.46 1.30
C PRO A 183 7.30 -4.18 2.57
N PHE A 184 6.61 -5.24 2.95
CA PHE A 184 6.97 -6.08 4.09
C PHE A 184 6.72 -7.56 3.80
N SER A 185 7.39 -8.43 4.55
CA SER A 185 7.28 -9.88 4.34
C SER A 185 5.91 -10.41 4.77
N LYS A 186 5.34 -11.31 3.96
CA LYS A 186 4.16 -12.09 4.35
C LYS A 186 4.39 -13.10 5.48
N TYR A 187 5.64 -13.38 5.82
CA TYR A 187 6.03 -14.37 6.84
C TYR A 187 6.43 -13.74 8.18
N CYS A 188 6.41 -12.41 8.28
CA CYS A 188 6.77 -11.69 9.50
C CYS A 188 5.55 -11.02 10.12
N ARG A 189 5.34 -11.24 11.41
CA ARG A 189 4.23 -10.68 12.16
C ARG A 189 4.70 -9.89 13.38
N ALA A 190 4.00 -8.80 13.65
CA ALA A 190 4.14 -8.05 14.89
C ALA A 190 3.08 -8.54 15.92
N ASP A 191 3.47 -8.61 17.19
CA ASP A 191 2.55 -8.97 18.28
C ASP A 191 1.31 -8.03 18.31
N ALA A 192 0.12 -8.62 18.50
CA ALA A 192 -1.13 -7.86 18.66
C ALA A 192 -1.10 -7.01 19.95
N MET A 193 -0.93 -5.69 19.79
CA MET A 193 -0.79 -4.72 20.89
C MET A 193 -2.00 -4.70 21.84
N TYR A 194 -3.20 -4.92 21.30
CA TYR A 194 -4.46 -4.96 22.04
C TYR A 194 -4.45 -5.94 23.24
N LEU A 195 -3.82 -7.11 23.12
CA LEU A 195 -3.73 -8.08 24.25
C LEU A 195 -2.89 -7.54 25.42
N LYS A 196 -1.94 -6.63 25.16
CA LYS A 196 -1.11 -6.01 26.21
C LYS A 196 -1.90 -5.01 27.06
N HIS A 197 -2.88 -4.33 26.49
CA HIS A 197 -3.72 -3.35 27.21
C HIS A 197 -4.66 -4.00 28.24
N PHE A 198 -5.26 -5.15 27.92
CA PHE A 198 -6.23 -5.81 28.82
C PHE A 198 -5.62 -6.82 29.79
N SER A 199 -4.39 -7.28 29.55
CA SER A 199 -3.76 -8.30 30.38
C SER A 199 -3.15 -7.79 31.70
N GLY A 200 -3.21 -6.48 31.99
CA GLY A 200 -2.80 -5.88 33.28
C GLY A 200 -1.33 -6.08 33.67
N GLY A 201 -0.57 -6.83 32.87
CA GLY A 201 0.84 -7.08 33.05
C GLY A 201 1.62 -6.11 32.18
N ILE A 202 2.33 -5.20 32.83
CA ILE A 202 3.44 -4.46 32.22
C ILE A 202 4.52 -5.49 31.86
N ARG A 203 4.33 -6.26 30.79
CA ARG A 203 5.46 -6.86 30.09
C ARG A 203 6.07 -5.74 29.27
N LYS A 204 6.97 -4.98 29.90
CA LYS A 204 8.01 -4.17 29.24
C LYS A 204 8.95 -5.13 28.50
N GLY A 205 8.45 -5.75 27.44
CA GLY A 205 9.25 -6.44 26.44
C GLY A 205 9.19 -5.62 25.15
N PRO A 206 10.31 -5.47 24.41
CA PRO A 206 10.27 -4.85 23.09
C PRO A 206 9.21 -5.57 22.24
N ASN A 207 8.50 -4.82 21.39
CA ASN A 207 7.54 -5.40 20.45
C ASN A 207 8.26 -6.46 19.62
N THR A 208 7.81 -7.72 19.73
CA THR A 208 8.50 -8.81 19.06
C THR A 208 7.98 -8.86 17.63
N TYR A 209 8.77 -8.33 16.70
CA TYR A 209 8.63 -8.64 15.29
C TYR A 209 9.19 -10.04 15.10
N GLN A 210 8.33 -11.00 14.79
CA GLN A 210 8.68 -12.42 14.67
C GLN A 210 8.45 -12.88 13.24
N CYS A 211 9.46 -13.48 12.63
CA CYS A 211 9.35 -14.10 11.33
C CYS A 211 9.33 -15.62 11.47
N GLU A 212 8.48 -16.26 10.67
CA GLU A 212 8.46 -17.71 10.54
C GLU A 212 9.78 -18.23 9.96
N GLN A 213 10.12 -19.50 10.22
CA GLN A 213 11.33 -20.12 9.65
C GLN A 213 11.35 -20.09 8.11
N LYS A 214 10.17 -20.11 7.48
CA LYS A 214 10.00 -20.04 6.02
C LYS A 214 10.58 -18.75 5.44
N GLU A 215 10.56 -17.63 6.16
CA GLU A 215 11.14 -16.36 5.72
C GLU A 215 12.64 -16.51 5.39
N PHE A 216 13.38 -17.20 6.25
CA PHE A 216 14.83 -17.35 6.11
C PHE A 216 15.24 -18.42 5.09
N GLN A 217 14.26 -19.19 4.59
CA GLN A 217 14.44 -20.20 3.54
C GLN A 217 13.92 -19.71 2.19
N SER A 218 12.95 -18.79 2.19
CA SER A 218 12.40 -18.19 0.99
C SER A 218 13.29 -17.09 0.44
N ASN A 219 13.45 -17.04 -0.88
CA ASN A 219 14.06 -15.90 -1.53
C ASN A 219 13.08 -14.70 -1.54
N TYR A 220 13.63 -13.49 -1.43
CA TYR A 220 12.91 -12.23 -1.67
C TYR A 220 11.72 -11.93 -0.75
N SER A 221 11.62 -12.58 0.42
CA SER A 221 10.54 -12.33 1.40
C SER A 221 9.12 -12.45 0.83
N GLY A 222 8.93 -13.33 -0.17
CA GLY A 222 7.65 -13.54 -0.86
C GLY A 222 7.44 -12.71 -2.13
N PHE A 223 8.25 -11.67 -2.38
CA PHE A 223 8.18 -10.86 -3.59
C PHE A 223 8.89 -11.53 -4.78
N SER A 224 8.68 -10.99 -5.98
CA SER A 224 9.25 -11.57 -7.20
C SER A 224 10.77 -11.39 -7.31
N THR A 225 11.35 -10.40 -6.64
CA THR A 225 12.79 -10.11 -6.63
C THR A 225 13.16 -9.24 -5.43
N ASN A 226 14.45 -8.93 -5.26
CA ASN A 226 14.88 -7.90 -4.33
C ASN A 226 14.34 -6.53 -4.78
N ILE A 227 13.70 -5.82 -3.86
CA ILE A 227 13.02 -4.56 -4.17
C ILE A 227 14.03 -3.44 -4.40
N ILE A 228 15.11 -3.42 -3.62
CA ILE A 228 16.19 -2.44 -3.75
C ILE A 228 17.47 -3.16 -4.11
N ASN A 229 18.10 -2.72 -5.19
CA ASN A 229 19.49 -3.03 -5.52
C ASN A 229 20.21 -1.69 -5.58
N ILE A 230 21.25 -1.49 -4.79
CA ILE A 230 21.89 -0.18 -4.62
C ILE A 230 23.40 -0.29 -4.65
N GLU A 231 24.03 0.56 -5.45
CA GLU A 231 25.48 0.71 -5.49
C GLU A 231 25.92 1.68 -4.39
N ILE A 232 26.73 1.19 -3.45
CA ILE A 232 27.29 2.01 -2.38
C ILE A 232 28.71 2.45 -2.76
N PRO A 233 29.02 3.76 -2.73
CA PRO A 233 30.38 4.27 -2.93
C PRO A 233 31.35 3.68 -1.91
N SER A 234 32.59 3.50 -2.31
CA SER A 234 33.67 3.05 -1.40
C SER A 234 34.12 4.15 -0.42
N THR A 235 33.96 5.41 -0.78
CA THR A 235 34.25 6.58 0.05
C THR A 235 33.04 6.96 0.89
N ARG A 236 33.22 7.22 2.18
CA ARG A 236 32.13 7.56 3.12
C ARG A 236 31.90 9.07 3.20
N GLY A 237 30.65 9.50 3.40
CA GLY A 237 30.30 10.87 3.78
C GLY A 237 30.42 11.90 2.65
N ILE A 238 30.79 13.15 3.00
CA ILE A 238 30.85 14.30 2.08
C ILE A 238 31.80 14.04 0.90
N ASP A 239 32.86 13.25 1.11
CA ASP A 239 33.81 12.84 0.07
C ASP A 239 33.22 11.88 -0.98
N ALA A 240 32.03 11.31 -0.73
CA ALA A 240 31.28 10.53 -1.71
C ALA A 240 30.58 11.39 -2.78
N TYR A 241 30.38 12.69 -2.49
CA TYR A 241 29.69 13.64 -3.35
C TYR A 241 30.47 14.98 -3.40
N PRO A 242 31.71 14.99 -3.92
CA PRO A 242 32.54 16.20 -3.90
C PRO A 242 31.89 17.30 -4.73
N SER A 243 31.79 18.50 -4.17
CA SER A 243 31.35 19.67 -4.91
C SER A 243 32.38 20.02 -6.00
N VAL A 244 31.94 20.46 -7.18
CA VAL A 244 32.84 20.85 -8.30
C VAL A 244 33.85 21.95 -7.86
N SER A 245 33.54 22.68 -6.79
CA SER A 245 34.37 23.71 -6.15
C SER A 245 35.53 23.18 -5.30
N GLU A 246 35.49 21.94 -4.80
CA GLU A 246 36.53 21.37 -3.91
C GLU A 246 37.68 20.66 -4.66
N PHE A 247 37.57 20.51 -5.98
CA PHE A 247 38.62 19.94 -6.83
C PHE A 247 39.92 20.77 -6.90
N SER A 248 39.99 21.93 -6.24
CA SER A 248 41.11 22.85 -6.41
C SER A 248 42.15 22.82 -5.29
N GLN A 249 41.98 22.08 -4.18
CA GLN A 249 42.95 22.14 -3.06
C GLN A 249 43.14 20.86 -2.22
N THR A 250 43.21 19.67 -2.81
CA THR A 250 43.69 18.48 -2.07
C THR A 250 44.77 17.72 -2.83
N ASN A 251 45.97 17.70 -2.23
CA ASN A 251 47.14 16.95 -2.71
C ASN A 251 46.82 15.45 -2.79
N TYR A 252 46.94 14.88 -3.98
CA TYR A 252 46.83 13.45 -4.24
C TYR A 252 47.98 12.66 -3.60
N SER A 253 47.78 12.16 -2.39
CA SER A 253 48.59 11.05 -1.88
C SER A 253 47.88 10.30 -0.75
N SER A 254 46.81 9.56 -1.11
CA SER A 254 46.28 8.34 -0.44
C SER A 254 44.75 8.20 -0.56
N MET A 255 44.19 8.16 -1.77
CA MET A 255 42.83 7.63 -1.96
C MET A 255 42.92 6.15 -2.29
N GLU A 256 42.58 5.30 -1.31
CA GLU A 256 42.22 3.91 -1.59
C GLU A 256 40.94 3.93 -2.43
N TYR A 257 41.07 3.73 -3.74
CA TYR A 257 39.93 3.49 -4.62
C TYR A 257 39.34 2.13 -4.31
N GLY A 258 38.43 2.06 -3.33
CA GLY A 258 37.58 0.88 -3.17
C GLY A 258 36.63 0.77 -4.36
N LEU A 259 36.32 -0.44 -4.79
CA LEU A 259 35.28 -0.67 -5.79
C LEU A 259 33.90 -0.41 -5.17
N PRO A 260 32.94 0.17 -5.92
CA PRO A 260 31.56 0.29 -5.45
C PRO A 260 31.01 -1.10 -5.15
N THR A 261 30.32 -1.23 -4.03
CA THR A 261 29.71 -2.50 -3.60
C THR A 261 28.23 -2.47 -3.89
N GLN A 262 27.73 -3.46 -4.62
CA GLN A 262 26.30 -3.63 -4.85
C GLN A 262 25.67 -4.38 -3.68
N LEU A 263 24.65 -3.77 -3.09
CA LEU A 263 23.83 -4.36 -2.04
C LEU A 263 22.41 -4.59 -2.55
N SER A 264 21.75 -5.64 -2.08
CA SER A 264 20.37 -5.95 -2.42
C SER A 264 19.56 -6.16 -1.14
N PHE A 265 18.34 -5.63 -1.11
CA PHE A 265 17.47 -5.67 0.05
C PHE A 265 16.08 -6.21 -0.30
N SER A 266 15.61 -7.12 0.54
CA SER A 266 14.28 -7.72 0.50
C SER A 266 13.22 -6.84 1.16
N ALA A 267 11.94 -7.20 1.01
CA ALA A 267 10.84 -6.52 1.68
C ALA A 267 11.00 -6.50 3.21
N ARG A 268 11.49 -7.60 3.81
CA ARG A 268 11.74 -7.68 5.25
C ARG A 268 12.75 -6.62 5.71
N GLU A 269 13.89 -6.53 5.03
CA GLU A 269 14.98 -5.61 5.38
C GLU A 269 14.63 -4.12 5.16
N ILE A 270 13.66 -3.85 4.30
CA ILE A 270 13.07 -2.51 4.14
C ILE A 270 12.16 -2.22 5.34
N SER A 271 11.24 -3.14 5.64
CA SER A 271 10.23 -2.96 6.71
C SER A 271 10.79 -2.95 8.13
N ASP A 272 11.90 -3.65 8.39
CA ASP A 272 12.57 -3.68 9.70
C ASP A 272 13.61 -2.55 9.86
N GLY A 273 13.91 -1.82 8.77
CA GLY A 273 14.81 -0.69 8.72
C GLY A 273 16.29 -1.03 8.52
N ALA A 274 16.64 -2.29 8.29
CA ALA A 274 18.02 -2.69 7.98
C ALA A 274 18.57 -1.94 6.74
N PHE A 275 17.73 -1.74 5.72
CA PHE A 275 18.08 -0.95 4.53
C PHE A 275 18.50 0.49 4.89
N PHE A 276 17.65 1.23 5.62
CA PHE A 276 17.95 2.63 5.99
C PHE A 276 19.20 2.76 6.83
N LYS A 277 19.44 1.78 7.71
CA LYS A 277 20.65 1.72 8.51
C LYS A 277 21.90 1.46 7.65
N ALA A 278 21.78 0.63 6.63
CA ALA A 278 22.90 0.35 5.72
C ALA A 278 23.33 1.57 4.90
N ILE A 279 22.39 2.48 4.58
CA ILE A 279 22.67 3.70 3.80
C ILE A 279 22.74 4.98 4.65
N GLU A 280 22.79 4.86 5.98
CA GLU A 280 22.72 5.98 6.93
C GLU A 280 23.84 7.02 6.72
N ASP A 281 25.02 6.57 6.30
CA ASP A 281 26.20 7.42 6.06
C ASP A 281 26.17 8.11 4.67
N TYR A 282 25.27 7.69 3.77
CA TYR A 282 25.19 8.17 2.38
C TYR A 282 23.91 8.94 2.08
N ASP A 283 22.92 8.83 2.98
CA ASP A 283 21.64 9.50 2.87
C ASP A 283 21.27 10.19 4.17
N SER A 284 21.27 11.52 4.15
CA SER A 284 21.01 12.34 5.34
C SER A 284 19.61 12.14 5.93
N ASP A 285 18.66 11.61 5.15
CA ASP A 285 17.28 11.41 5.56
C ASP A 285 17.08 10.08 6.31
N SER A 286 17.97 9.10 6.13
CA SER A 286 17.84 7.75 6.70
C SER A 286 17.67 7.72 8.21
N LYS A 287 18.38 8.57 8.95
CA LYS A 287 18.24 8.68 10.42
C LYS A 287 16.83 9.09 10.84
N ARG A 288 16.25 10.03 10.10
CA ARG A 288 14.90 10.54 10.32
C ARG A 288 13.87 9.49 9.93
N THR A 289 14.06 8.82 8.80
CA THR A 289 13.20 7.71 8.35
C THR A 289 13.19 6.56 9.36
N LEU A 290 14.35 6.15 9.88
CA LEU A 290 14.45 5.15 10.94
C LEU A 290 13.70 5.58 12.22
N HIS A 291 13.83 6.85 12.60
CA HIS A 291 13.09 7.39 13.74
C HIS A 291 11.57 7.32 13.52
N GLN A 292 11.09 7.72 12.34
CA GLN A 292 9.67 7.68 12.01
C GLN A 292 9.13 6.26 11.90
N LEU A 293 9.87 5.35 11.26
CA LEU A 293 9.52 3.94 11.15
C LEU A 293 9.34 3.33 12.54
N LYS A 294 10.28 3.60 13.44
CA LYS A 294 10.19 3.09 14.80
C LYS A 294 9.02 3.72 15.56
N LYS A 295 8.98 5.05 15.66
CA LYS A 295 8.02 5.78 16.51
C LYS A 295 6.58 5.66 16.02
N SER A 296 6.36 5.79 14.72
CA SER A 296 5.02 5.92 14.14
C SER A 296 4.43 4.58 13.69
N TYR A 297 5.22 3.50 13.67
CA TYR A 297 4.79 2.19 13.19
C TYR A 297 5.21 1.02 14.09
N HIS A 298 6.51 0.79 14.33
CA HIS A 298 6.94 -0.37 15.14
C HIS A 298 6.53 -0.26 16.62
N ASP A 299 6.56 0.95 17.17
CA ASP A 299 6.21 1.25 18.56
C ASP A 299 4.78 1.81 18.70
N ASP A 300 3.99 1.83 17.62
CA ASP A 300 2.60 2.32 17.65
C ASP A 300 1.72 1.43 18.56
N PRO A 301 1.00 2.00 19.55
CA PRO A 301 0.29 1.22 20.55
C PRO A 301 -1.00 0.54 20.03
N VAL A 302 -1.46 0.91 18.83
CA VAL A 302 -2.68 0.35 18.23
C VAL A 302 -2.32 -0.81 17.31
N LEU A 303 -1.45 -0.56 16.34
CA LEU A 303 -1.12 -1.50 15.27
C LEU A 303 0.21 -1.13 14.62
N ASN A 304 1.12 -2.10 14.50
CA ASN A 304 2.16 -2.05 13.47
C ASN A 304 1.56 -2.55 12.15
N PRO A 305 1.33 -1.70 11.13
CA PRO A 305 0.67 -2.10 9.89
C PRO A 305 1.60 -2.86 8.93
N LEU A 306 2.92 -2.88 9.17
CA LEU A 306 3.92 -3.64 8.41
C LEU A 306 3.92 -5.11 8.85
N THR A 307 2.72 -5.69 8.89
CA THR A 307 2.43 -7.08 9.24
C THR A 307 1.24 -7.52 8.39
N PRO A 308 1.20 -8.78 7.94
CA PRO A 308 0.09 -9.30 7.15
C PRO A 308 -1.26 -9.10 7.84
N TRP A 309 -2.27 -8.71 7.06
CA TRP A 309 -3.61 -8.48 7.58
C TRP A 309 -4.45 -9.76 7.48
N ASP A 310 -4.91 -10.24 8.62
CA ASP A 310 -5.93 -11.30 8.67
C ASP A 310 -7.30 -10.75 8.25
N ARG A 311 -8.18 -11.64 7.78
CA ARG A 311 -9.53 -11.26 7.35
C ARG A 311 -10.22 -10.38 8.40
N PRO A 312 -10.68 -9.16 8.04
CA PRO A 312 -11.37 -8.31 9.00
C PRO A 312 -12.62 -9.01 9.56
N PRO A 313 -12.98 -8.76 10.83
CA PRO A 313 -14.12 -9.40 11.49
C PRO A 313 -15.48 -8.80 11.06
N ILE A 314 -15.63 -8.49 9.77
CA ILE A 314 -16.84 -7.96 9.15
C ILE A 314 -17.56 -9.12 8.44
N LYS A 315 -18.90 -9.11 8.45
CA LYS A 315 -19.71 -10.17 7.84
C LYS A 315 -19.38 -10.35 6.36
N ASN A 316 -19.50 -9.29 5.57
CA ASN A 316 -19.25 -9.34 4.13
C ASN A 316 -17.97 -8.57 3.77
N VAL A 317 -17.00 -9.25 3.17
CA VAL A 317 -15.73 -8.64 2.74
C VAL A 317 -15.54 -8.91 1.26
N PHE A 318 -15.29 -7.84 0.51
CA PHE A 318 -15.04 -7.88 -0.93
C PHE A 318 -13.66 -7.26 -1.18
N CYS A 319 -12.83 -7.94 -1.94
CA CYS A 319 -11.53 -7.44 -2.37
C CYS A 319 -11.55 -7.29 -3.89
N ILE A 320 -11.20 -6.12 -4.42
CA ILE A 320 -11.30 -5.81 -5.85
C ILE A 320 -9.98 -5.20 -6.30
N TYR A 321 -9.36 -5.75 -7.34
CA TYR A 321 -8.12 -5.19 -7.89
C TYR A 321 -7.93 -5.55 -9.36
N GLY A 322 -7.14 -4.72 -10.05
CA GLY A 322 -6.68 -4.98 -11.41
C GLY A 322 -5.48 -5.92 -11.43
N VAL A 323 -5.35 -6.67 -12.51
CA VAL A 323 -4.21 -7.57 -12.76
C VAL A 323 -3.70 -7.41 -14.20
N ASP A 324 -2.54 -8.02 -14.47
CA ASP A 324 -1.93 -8.11 -15.80
C ASP A 324 -1.49 -6.78 -16.41
N SER A 325 -1.16 -5.82 -15.55
CA SER A 325 -0.52 -4.58 -15.96
C SER A 325 0.98 -4.59 -15.64
N ARG A 326 1.77 -4.03 -16.56
CA ARG A 326 3.22 -3.90 -16.40
C ARG A 326 3.53 -3.14 -15.10
N THR A 327 4.00 -3.85 -14.07
CA THR A 327 4.11 -3.29 -12.72
C THR A 327 5.56 -3.27 -12.25
N GLU A 328 6.00 -2.17 -11.65
CA GLU A 328 7.36 -2.03 -11.09
C GLU A 328 7.50 -2.90 -9.82
N VAL A 329 8.44 -3.85 -9.81
CA VAL A 329 8.63 -4.78 -8.68
C VAL A 329 10.02 -4.71 -8.03
N GLY A 330 10.95 -3.96 -8.63
CA GLY A 330 12.27 -3.73 -8.06
C GLY A 330 13.04 -2.63 -8.79
N TYR A 331 14.06 -2.09 -8.14
CA TYR A 331 14.80 -0.92 -8.61
C TYR A 331 16.31 -1.13 -8.46
N TYR A 332 17.06 -0.56 -9.39
CA TYR A 332 18.51 -0.38 -9.28
C TYR A 332 18.81 1.10 -9.05
N PHE A 333 19.50 1.39 -7.96
CA PHE A 333 19.92 2.73 -7.57
C PHE A 333 21.43 2.87 -7.63
N ALA A 334 21.89 4.03 -8.08
CA ALA A 334 23.29 4.43 -8.01
C ALA A 334 23.42 5.85 -7.46
N PRO A 335 24.59 6.22 -6.91
CA PRO A 335 24.89 7.58 -6.49
C PRO A 335 24.83 8.52 -7.69
N SER A 336 24.17 9.66 -7.55
CA SER A 336 24.03 10.64 -8.63
C SER A 336 25.21 11.61 -8.75
N GLY A 337 26.06 11.68 -7.73
CA GLY A 337 27.08 12.71 -7.56
C GLY A 337 26.55 14.04 -6.99
N LYS A 338 25.26 14.14 -6.65
CA LYS A 338 24.63 15.33 -6.05
C LYS A 338 24.33 15.11 -4.56
N PRO A 339 24.22 16.18 -3.74
CA PRO A 339 23.73 16.05 -2.37
C PRO A 339 22.24 15.70 -2.33
N TYR A 340 21.77 15.28 -1.16
CA TYR A 340 20.33 15.14 -0.86
C TYR A 340 19.57 16.46 -1.19
N PRO A 341 18.37 16.41 -1.80
CA PRO A 341 17.53 15.24 -2.06
C PRO A 341 17.81 14.46 -3.35
N ASP A 342 18.80 14.86 -4.15
CA ASP A 342 19.05 14.27 -5.47
C ASP A 342 20.19 13.24 -5.45
N ASN A 343 20.61 12.72 -4.29
CA ASN A 343 21.79 11.87 -4.12
C ASN A 343 21.70 10.48 -4.76
N TRP A 344 20.49 10.00 -5.07
CA TRP A 344 20.28 8.71 -5.76
C TRP A 344 19.62 8.90 -7.12
N ILE A 345 20.00 8.06 -8.07
CA ILE A 345 19.34 7.93 -9.39
C ILE A 345 18.95 6.49 -9.64
N ILE A 346 17.83 6.29 -10.35
CA ILE A 346 17.40 4.96 -10.79
C ILE A 346 18.08 4.62 -12.11
N THR A 347 18.99 3.65 -12.08
CA THR A 347 19.71 3.18 -13.27
C THR A 347 18.89 2.17 -14.07
N ASP A 348 18.09 1.34 -13.39
CA ASP A 348 17.22 0.35 -14.02
C ASP A 348 16.00 0.04 -13.14
N VAL A 349 14.93 -0.50 -13.75
CA VAL A 349 13.67 -0.90 -13.09
C VAL A 349 13.31 -2.30 -13.54
N ILE A 350 12.96 -3.15 -12.59
CA ILE A 350 12.45 -4.49 -12.85
C ILE A 350 10.93 -4.40 -12.91
N TYR A 351 10.37 -4.87 -14.01
CA TYR A 351 8.93 -4.99 -14.23
C TYR A 351 8.50 -6.44 -14.17
N GLU A 352 7.34 -6.69 -13.57
CA GLU A 352 6.62 -7.95 -13.69
C GLU A 352 5.52 -7.80 -14.74
N ILE A 353 5.48 -8.73 -15.69
CA ILE A 353 4.46 -8.79 -16.74
C ILE A 353 4.36 -10.21 -17.30
N GLU A 354 3.14 -10.70 -17.49
CA GLU A 354 2.86 -12.00 -18.14
C GLU A 354 3.67 -13.18 -17.55
N GLY A 355 3.82 -13.23 -16.22
CA GLY A 355 4.58 -14.29 -15.54
C GLY A 355 6.09 -14.24 -15.77
N SER A 356 6.62 -13.09 -16.18
CA SER A 356 8.04 -12.87 -16.43
C SER A 356 8.54 -11.59 -15.73
N LEU A 357 9.84 -11.56 -15.45
CA LEU A 357 10.53 -10.37 -14.97
C LEU A 357 11.43 -9.81 -16.07
N VAL A 358 11.24 -8.53 -16.38
CA VAL A 358 11.99 -7.83 -17.42
C VAL A 358 12.53 -6.51 -16.90
N SER A 359 13.77 -6.18 -17.26
CA SER A 359 14.36 -4.88 -16.96
C SER A 359 13.73 -3.77 -17.80
N ARG A 360 14.02 -2.49 -17.49
CA ARG A 360 13.59 -1.35 -18.30
C ARG A 360 14.14 -1.45 -19.72
N SER A 361 15.33 -2.02 -19.89
CA SER A 361 15.96 -2.28 -21.19
C SER A 361 15.41 -3.50 -21.93
N GLY A 362 14.48 -4.26 -21.33
CA GLY A 362 13.85 -5.44 -21.93
C GLY A 362 14.62 -6.74 -21.76
N ASN A 363 15.66 -6.78 -20.91
CA ASN A 363 16.38 -8.01 -20.62
C ASN A 363 15.61 -8.84 -19.59
N GLN A 364 15.63 -10.17 -19.74
CA GLN A 364 15.04 -11.06 -18.75
C GLN A 364 15.86 -11.02 -17.45
N VAL A 365 15.17 -10.93 -16.31
CA VAL A 365 15.77 -10.88 -14.98
C VAL A 365 15.43 -12.17 -14.22
N GLU A 366 16.40 -12.73 -13.50
CA GLU A 366 16.16 -13.87 -12.63
C GLU A 366 15.34 -13.46 -11.39
N GLY A 367 14.37 -14.30 -11.02
CA GLY A 367 13.52 -14.09 -9.86
C GLY A 367 12.36 -15.07 -9.83
N ASN A 368 11.35 -14.76 -9.01
CA ASN A 368 10.17 -15.58 -8.77
C ASN A 368 8.91 -14.84 -9.24
N PRO A 369 8.70 -14.64 -10.57
CA PRO A 369 7.51 -13.95 -11.04
C PRO A 369 6.23 -14.64 -10.56
N GLY A 370 5.24 -13.84 -10.19
CA GLY A 370 3.91 -14.31 -9.83
C GLY A 370 3.14 -14.87 -11.04
N PRO A 371 1.98 -15.49 -10.80
CA PRO A 371 1.11 -16.01 -11.86
C PRO A 371 0.46 -14.90 -12.71
N ALA A 372 0.43 -13.67 -12.18
CA ALA A 372 -0.06 -12.47 -12.84
C ALA A 372 0.81 -11.27 -12.41
N SER A 373 0.68 -10.16 -13.13
CA SER A 373 1.27 -8.88 -12.73
C SER A 373 0.22 -7.97 -12.08
N GLY A 374 0.69 -6.91 -11.43
CA GLY A 374 -0.16 -6.00 -10.63
C GLY A 374 -0.99 -5.02 -11.45
N ASP A 375 -1.34 -3.90 -10.81
CA ASP A 375 -2.21 -2.84 -11.35
C ASP A 375 -1.45 -1.59 -11.81
N GLU A 376 -0.17 -1.74 -12.21
CA GLU A 376 0.80 -0.67 -12.52
C GLU A 376 1.43 -0.02 -11.27
N THR A 377 0.69 0.07 -10.15
CA THR A 377 1.14 0.78 -8.93
C THR A 377 1.47 -0.16 -7.77
N VAL A 378 0.75 -1.28 -7.66
CA VAL A 378 0.89 -2.27 -6.59
C VAL A 378 1.17 -3.64 -7.20
N PRO A 379 2.24 -4.34 -6.78
CA PRO A 379 2.53 -5.70 -7.25
C PRO A 379 1.37 -6.67 -6.97
N TYR A 380 1.15 -7.62 -7.88
CA TYR A 380 0.12 -8.65 -7.74
C TYR A 380 0.23 -9.39 -6.41
N HIS A 381 1.45 -9.73 -5.99
CA HIS A 381 1.73 -10.36 -4.70
C HIS A 381 1.06 -9.66 -3.49
N SER A 382 1.01 -8.34 -3.52
CA SER A 382 0.42 -7.51 -2.47
C SER A 382 -1.09 -7.41 -2.62
N LEU A 383 -1.59 -7.21 -3.85
CA LEU A 383 -3.03 -7.13 -4.15
C LEU A 383 -3.75 -8.45 -3.84
N SER A 384 -3.17 -9.58 -4.25
CA SER A 384 -3.80 -10.90 -4.14
C SER A 384 -3.77 -11.49 -2.73
N TRP A 385 -3.11 -10.83 -1.77
CA TRP A 385 -3.06 -11.29 -0.37
C TRP A 385 -4.44 -11.53 0.24
N CYS A 386 -5.47 -10.77 -0.16
CA CYS A 386 -6.84 -10.97 0.34
C CYS A 386 -7.45 -12.32 -0.07
N LYS A 387 -6.85 -13.08 -1.00
CA LYS A 387 -7.28 -14.47 -1.26
C LYS A 387 -7.03 -15.37 -0.04
N THR A 388 -6.06 -15.05 0.82
CA THR A 388 -5.89 -15.73 2.12
C THR A 388 -7.08 -15.54 3.06
N TRP A 389 -7.99 -14.61 2.77
CA TRP A 389 -9.23 -14.41 3.52
C TRP A 389 -10.37 -15.33 3.07
N LEU A 390 -10.24 -15.97 1.90
CA LEU A 390 -11.17 -17.00 1.44
C LEU A 390 -11.04 -18.23 2.34
N GLY A 391 -12.15 -18.93 2.54
CA GLY A 391 -12.16 -20.18 3.26
C GLY A 391 -11.56 -21.35 2.47
N PRO A 392 -11.65 -22.56 3.03
CA PRO A 392 -11.00 -23.75 2.48
C PRO A 392 -11.59 -24.26 1.16
N ARG A 393 -12.81 -23.83 0.81
CA ARG A 393 -13.47 -24.18 -0.45
C ARG A 393 -14.01 -22.95 -1.14
N VAL A 394 -13.66 -22.79 -2.42
CA VAL A 394 -13.91 -21.60 -3.21
C VAL A 394 -14.59 -21.96 -4.53
N ASN A 395 -15.61 -21.19 -4.91
CA ASN A 395 -16.18 -21.19 -6.24
C ASN A 395 -15.48 -20.11 -7.05
N ILE A 396 -15.07 -20.46 -8.25
CA ILE A 396 -14.38 -19.58 -9.18
C ILE A 396 -15.28 -19.38 -10.38
N THR A 397 -15.56 -18.13 -10.72
CA THR A 397 -16.32 -17.76 -11.92
C THR A 397 -15.50 -16.77 -12.73
N ARG A 398 -15.27 -17.04 -14.01
CA ARG A 398 -14.67 -16.08 -14.93
C ARG A 398 -15.71 -15.66 -15.96
N ALA A 399 -16.04 -14.39 -16.01
CA ALA A 399 -17.05 -13.84 -16.91
C ALA A 399 -16.51 -12.62 -17.67
N PRO A 400 -16.92 -12.38 -18.92
CA PRO A 400 -16.54 -11.18 -19.64
C PRO A 400 -17.08 -9.92 -18.96
N GLN A 401 -16.36 -8.80 -19.07
CA GLN A 401 -16.79 -7.51 -18.51
C GLN A 401 -18.02 -6.94 -19.23
N SER A 402 -18.19 -7.24 -20.53
CA SER A 402 -19.38 -6.89 -21.31
C SER A 402 -20.50 -7.92 -21.12
N GLU A 403 -21.75 -7.48 -21.12
CA GLU A 403 -22.91 -8.35 -20.95
C GLU A 403 -22.95 -9.42 -22.04
N HIS A 404 -22.57 -10.65 -21.69
CA HIS A 404 -22.80 -11.83 -22.51
C HIS A 404 -24.03 -12.58 -22.00
N ASP A 405 -24.68 -13.32 -22.90
CA ASP A 405 -25.82 -14.20 -22.66
C ASP A 405 -25.56 -15.38 -21.70
N GLY A 406 -24.45 -15.34 -20.94
CA GLY A 406 -24.00 -16.37 -20.03
C GLY A 406 -23.16 -17.47 -20.68
N SER A 407 -23.05 -17.55 -22.01
CA SER A 407 -22.30 -18.64 -22.68
C SER A 407 -20.80 -18.62 -22.42
N ASP A 408 -20.25 -17.43 -22.18
CA ASP A 408 -18.82 -17.19 -22.05
C ASP A 408 -18.34 -17.25 -20.58
N VAL A 409 -19.25 -17.61 -19.67
CA VAL A 409 -18.99 -17.76 -18.24
C VAL A 409 -18.37 -19.13 -17.99
N GLN A 410 -17.15 -19.15 -17.46
CA GLN A 410 -16.48 -20.36 -17.00
C GLN A 410 -16.65 -20.47 -15.48
N VAL A 411 -17.05 -21.64 -14.97
CA VAL A 411 -17.27 -21.87 -13.54
C VAL A 411 -16.57 -23.14 -13.08
N GLU A 412 -15.78 -23.04 -12.02
CA GLU A 412 -15.26 -24.17 -11.24
C GLU A 412 -15.79 -24.07 -9.81
N LEU A 413 -16.40 -25.15 -9.31
CA LEU A 413 -17.02 -25.17 -7.99
C LEU A 413 -16.19 -25.99 -7.00
N ASN A 414 -16.21 -25.58 -5.74
CA ASN A 414 -15.57 -26.30 -4.62
C ASN A 414 -14.07 -26.59 -4.84
N VAL A 415 -13.34 -25.61 -5.38
CA VAL A 415 -11.89 -25.65 -5.49
C VAL A 415 -11.28 -25.63 -4.09
N GLU A 416 -10.37 -26.55 -3.80
CA GLU A 416 -9.65 -26.58 -2.52
C GLU A 416 -8.65 -25.42 -2.43
N HIS A 417 -8.67 -24.70 -1.31
CA HIS A 417 -7.78 -23.59 -1.03
C HIS A 417 -6.87 -23.94 0.17
N HIS A 418 -5.57 -24.05 -0.09
CA HIS A 418 -4.55 -24.54 0.85
C HIS A 418 -3.60 -23.42 1.32
N ASP A 419 -4.14 -22.30 1.82
CA ASP A 419 -3.40 -21.12 2.31
C ASP A 419 -2.40 -20.49 1.30
N GLU A 420 -2.46 -20.91 0.03
CA GLU A 420 -1.68 -20.40 -1.09
C GLU A 420 -2.59 -19.73 -2.12
N ASP A 421 -2.02 -18.89 -2.98
CA ASP A 421 -2.77 -18.16 -3.99
C ASP A 421 -3.51 -19.11 -4.94
N VAL A 422 -4.80 -18.86 -5.15
CA VAL A 422 -5.66 -19.65 -6.03
C VAL A 422 -5.62 -19.05 -7.43
N VAL A 423 -5.09 -19.82 -8.38
CA VAL A 423 -4.98 -19.43 -9.78
C VAL A 423 -5.93 -20.28 -10.62
N PRO A 424 -6.89 -19.67 -11.35
CA PRO A 424 -7.87 -20.40 -12.14
C PRO A 424 -7.20 -21.01 -13.36
N ASN A 425 -7.44 -22.29 -13.60
CA ASN A 425 -7.04 -22.95 -14.83
C ASN A 425 -8.12 -22.76 -15.93
N MET A 426 -8.43 -21.50 -16.22
CA MET A 426 -9.50 -21.10 -17.14
C MET A 426 -8.92 -20.46 -18.40
N THR A 427 -9.57 -20.72 -19.55
CA THR A 427 -9.04 -20.26 -20.85
C THR A 427 -9.24 -18.75 -21.00
N ARG A 428 -8.15 -18.03 -21.30
CA ARG A 428 -8.17 -16.60 -21.56
C ARG A 428 -8.29 -16.33 -23.06
N SER A 429 -9.31 -15.57 -23.47
CA SER A 429 -9.37 -15.05 -24.83
C SER A 429 -8.63 -13.70 -24.90
N PRO A 430 -7.65 -13.52 -25.80
CA PRO A 430 -6.88 -12.28 -25.89
C PRO A 430 -7.72 -11.07 -26.39
N ARG A 431 -8.97 -11.30 -26.83
CA ARG A 431 -9.85 -10.26 -27.37
C ARG A 431 -10.93 -9.79 -26.40
N VAL A 432 -11.07 -10.45 -25.25
CA VAL A 432 -12.18 -10.23 -24.32
C VAL A 432 -11.61 -9.91 -22.95
N LYS A 433 -12.10 -8.82 -22.35
CA LYS A 433 -11.77 -8.46 -20.97
C LYS A 433 -12.61 -9.33 -20.05
N TYR A 434 -11.99 -10.00 -19.08
CA TYR A 434 -12.71 -10.80 -18.09
C TYR A 434 -12.57 -10.24 -16.68
N ILE A 435 -13.52 -10.66 -15.85
CA ILE A 435 -13.48 -10.56 -14.41
C ILE A 435 -13.44 -11.98 -13.87
N THR A 436 -12.48 -12.27 -13.01
CA THR A 436 -12.42 -13.53 -12.25
C THR A 436 -12.92 -13.27 -10.83
N TYR A 437 -13.97 -13.98 -10.45
CA TYR A 437 -14.59 -13.96 -9.14
C TYR A 437 -14.17 -15.20 -8.37
N TYR A 438 -13.71 -15.01 -7.14
CA TYR A 438 -13.49 -16.07 -6.16
C TYR A 438 -14.46 -15.83 -5.02
N GLU A 439 -15.22 -16.83 -4.65
CA GLU A 439 -16.20 -16.73 -3.58
C GLU A 439 -16.17 -17.98 -2.72
N ASP A 440 -16.29 -17.81 -1.41
CA ASP A 440 -16.44 -18.93 -0.48
C ASP A 440 -17.59 -19.86 -0.90
N SER A 441 -17.28 -21.08 -1.32
CA SER A 441 -18.29 -22.06 -1.75
C SER A 441 -18.96 -22.74 -0.56
N GLU A 442 -18.16 -23.03 0.45
CA GLU A 442 -18.56 -23.51 1.75
C GLU A 442 -17.61 -22.91 2.78
N SER A 443 -17.86 -21.70 3.31
CA SER A 443 -17.12 -21.32 4.50
C SER A 443 -17.69 -20.18 5.34
N ILE A 444 -17.31 -20.29 6.62
CA ILE A 444 -17.51 -19.41 7.77
C ILE A 444 -18.98 -19.04 8.03
N PRO A 445 -19.71 -19.81 8.87
CA PRO A 445 -21.09 -19.51 9.22
C PRO A 445 -21.28 -18.04 9.62
N GLY A 446 -22.08 -17.31 8.84
CA GLY A 446 -22.39 -15.89 9.07
C GLY A 446 -21.37 -14.89 8.51
N LYS A 447 -20.36 -15.32 7.73
CA LYS A 447 -19.38 -14.48 7.05
C LYS A 447 -19.25 -14.89 5.58
N ARG A 448 -18.99 -13.92 4.71
CA ARG A 448 -18.80 -14.08 3.26
C ARG A 448 -17.56 -13.34 2.81
N THR A 449 -16.75 -13.97 1.98
CA THR A 449 -15.60 -13.35 1.34
C THR A 449 -15.70 -13.53 -0.17
N ALA A 450 -15.45 -12.45 -0.91
CA ALA A 450 -15.31 -12.51 -2.35
C ALA A 450 -14.10 -11.70 -2.81
N VAL A 451 -13.42 -12.19 -3.84
CA VAL A 451 -12.28 -11.52 -4.48
C VAL A 451 -12.58 -11.36 -5.97
N TRP A 452 -12.42 -10.15 -6.50
CA TRP A 452 -12.70 -9.80 -7.88
C TRP A 452 -11.39 -9.33 -8.52
N GLU A 453 -10.87 -10.14 -9.44
CA GLU A 453 -9.73 -9.78 -10.27
C GLU A 453 -10.22 -9.25 -11.61
N LEU A 454 -9.78 -8.05 -11.97
CA LEU A 454 -10.13 -7.40 -13.22
C LEU A 454 -8.94 -7.50 -14.17
N ASP A 455 -9.07 -8.28 -15.25
CA ASP A 455 -8.00 -8.39 -16.26
C ASP A 455 -7.71 -7.03 -16.90
N LYS A 456 -6.45 -6.79 -17.25
CA LYS A 456 -6.08 -5.65 -18.08
C LYS A 456 -6.84 -5.68 -19.40
N GLY A 457 -7.70 -4.70 -19.58
CA GLY A 457 -8.05 -4.24 -20.91
C GLY A 457 -6.85 -3.52 -21.52
N THR A 458 -6.50 -3.83 -22.76
CA THR A 458 -5.73 -2.89 -23.59
C THR A 458 -6.27 -1.47 -23.36
N SER A 459 -5.33 -0.56 -23.06
CA SER A 459 -5.55 0.73 -22.42
C SER A 459 -6.86 1.43 -22.79
N LEU A 460 -7.53 1.98 -21.78
CA LEU A 460 -8.38 3.17 -21.95
C LEU A 460 -7.47 4.39 -22.09
N ASP A 461 -6.63 4.40 -23.12
CA ASP A 461 -6.05 5.63 -23.64
C ASP A 461 -6.72 5.91 -24.97
N HIS A 462 -7.40 7.06 -25.03
CA HIS A 462 -8.03 7.66 -26.19
C HIS A 462 -9.22 6.90 -26.80
N GLN A 463 -10.42 7.21 -26.30
CA GLN A 463 -11.54 7.75 -27.09
C GLN A 463 -12.82 7.74 -26.24
N LEU A 464 -13.15 8.91 -25.67
CA LEU A 464 -14.47 9.55 -25.75
C LEU A 464 -14.34 11.01 -25.31
#